data_AF-A0A8T2S3A4-F1
#
_entry.id   AF-A0A8T2S3A4-F1
#
_cell.length_a   1.000
_cell.length_b   1.000
_cell.length_c   1.000
_cell.angle_alpha   90.00
_cell.angle_beta   90.00
_cell.angle_gamma   90.00
#
_symmetry.space_group_name_H-M   'P 1'
#
loop_
_entity.id
_entity.type
_entity.pdbx_description
1 polymer ?
#
loop_
_entity_poly.entity_id
_entity_poly.type
_entity_poly.pdbx_seq_one_letter_code
_entity_poly.pdbx_strand_id
1 'polypeptide(L)'
;MASGSSHFAVHGWLMYLSFGLLLPIGIFCVRYMQYIQNSEGSANRIEHLRKAHMWIEITGVMIMTLGVLSSLVSLGAGSAHTHQRLGYVLWILTWLQFLASLVVSQPPV
;
A
#
# COMPACT_ATOMS: atom_id res chain seq x y z
N MET A 1 -17.36 -23.42 17.14
CA MET A 1 -17.33 -22.73 15.83
C MET A 1 -17.49 -21.23 16.10
N ALA A 2 -16.39 -20.49 16.24
CA ALA A 2 -16.40 -19.08 16.63
C ALA A 2 -15.30 -18.28 15.91
N SER A 3 -15.04 -18.53 14.62
CA SER A 3 -13.85 -18.00 13.93
C SER A 3 -14.11 -16.96 12.83
N GLY A 4 -15.35 -16.74 12.39
CA GLY A 4 -15.61 -15.83 11.24
C GLY A 4 -15.45 -14.33 11.55
N SER A 5 -15.82 -13.89 12.77
CA SER A 5 -15.84 -12.46 13.12
C SER A 5 -14.44 -11.88 13.37
N SER A 6 -13.52 -12.67 13.91
CA SER A 6 -12.15 -12.24 14.21
C SER A 6 -11.37 -11.95 12.93
N HIS A 7 -11.54 -12.76 11.89
CA HIS A 7 -10.85 -12.54 10.61
C HIS A 7 -11.36 -11.28 9.88
N PHE A 8 -12.65 -10.96 9.97
CA PHE A 8 -13.18 -9.72 9.40
C PHE A 8 -12.70 -8.48 10.18
N ALA A 9 -12.60 -8.58 11.51
CA ALA A 9 -12.00 -7.52 12.32
C ALA A 9 -10.51 -7.31 11.96
N VAL A 10 -9.76 -8.39 11.78
CA VAL A 10 -8.37 -8.36 11.32
C VAL A 10 -8.28 -7.74 9.92
N HIS A 11 -9.14 -8.14 8.98
CA HIS A 11 -9.23 -7.53 7.65
C HIS A 11 -9.40 -6.01 7.76
N GLY A 12 -10.41 -5.55 8.52
CA GLY A 12 -10.67 -4.11 8.68
C GLY A 12 -9.48 -3.35 9.24
N TRP A 13 -8.83 -3.86 10.29
CA TRP A 13 -7.65 -3.23 10.88
C TRP A 13 -6.44 -3.19 9.95
N LEU A 14 -6.16 -4.30 9.24
CA LEU A 14 -5.06 -4.35 8.28
C LEU A 14 -5.31 -3.42 7.09
N MET A 15 -6.55 -3.36 6.59
CA MET A 15 -6.93 -2.44 5.51
C MET A 15 -6.82 -0.98 5.95
N TYR A 16 -7.22 -0.65 7.19
CA TYR A 16 -7.03 0.70 7.75
C TYR A 16 -5.55 1.05 7.88
N LEU A 17 -4.73 0.15 8.45
CA LEU A 17 -3.30 0.40 8.61
C LEU A 17 -2.59 0.61 7.26
N SER A 18 -2.99 -0.15 6.23
CA SER A 18 -2.46 0.01 4.88
C SER A 18 -3.01 1.24 4.15
N PHE A 19 -4.29 1.23 3.76
CA PHE A 19 -4.90 2.27 2.92
C PHE A 19 -5.21 3.56 3.68
N GLY A 20 -5.45 3.49 4.99
CA GLY A 20 -5.76 4.64 5.82
C GLY A 20 -4.53 5.37 6.35
N LEU A 21 -3.38 4.68 6.45
CA LEU A 21 -2.17 5.26 7.05
C LEU A 21 -0.91 5.12 6.18
N LEU A 22 -0.45 3.90 5.91
CA LEU A 22 0.85 3.69 5.28
C LEU A 22 0.91 4.21 3.83
N LEU A 23 -0.02 3.82 2.97
CA LEU A 23 -0.03 4.27 1.57
C LEU A 23 -0.19 5.80 1.46
N PRO A 24 -1.09 6.46 2.24
CA PRO A 24 -1.12 7.93 2.31
C PRO A 24 0.20 8.57 2.73
N ILE A 25 0.89 8.04 3.74
CA ILE A 25 2.21 8.55 4.15
C ILE A 25 3.23 8.38 3.01
N GLY A 26 3.20 7.25 2.29
CA GLY A 26 3.99 7.02 1.10
C GLY A 26 3.78 8.13 0.05
N ILE A 27 2.53 8.51 -0.22
CA ILE A 27 2.17 9.61 -1.11
C ILE A 27 2.75 10.94 -0.58
N PHE A 28 2.60 11.24 0.72
CA PHE A 28 3.16 12.45 1.32
C PHE A 28 4.68 12.54 1.17
N CYS A 29 5.42 11.43 1.31
CA CYS A 29 6.86 11.41 1.07
C CYS A 29 7.20 11.88 -0.35
N VAL A 30 6.51 11.37 -1.37
CA VAL A 30 6.72 11.78 -2.78
C VAL A 30 6.34 13.24 -3.02
N ARG A 31 5.19 13.67 -2.50
CA ARG A 31 4.76 15.07 -2.63
C ARG A 31 5.73 16.04 -1.97
N TYR A 32 6.27 15.65 -0.81
CA TYR A 32 7.28 16.46 -0.12
C TYR A 32 8.62 16.47 -0.87
N MET A 33 9.05 15.34 -1.44
CA MET A 33 10.22 15.30 -2.33
C MET A 33 10.09 16.29 -3.49
N GLN A 34 8.93 16.30 -4.17
CA GLN A 34 8.65 17.22 -5.27
C GLN A 34 8.67 18.69 -4.82
N TYR A 35 8.20 18.97 -3.60
CA TYR A 35 8.23 20.31 -3.02
C TYR A 35 9.66 20.81 -2.77
N ILE A 36 10.56 19.95 -2.26
CA ILE A 36 11.93 20.34 -1.89
C ILE A 36 12.96 20.16 -3.01
N GLN A 37 12.57 19.66 -4.18
CA GLN A 37 13.51 19.26 -5.25
C GLN A 37 14.45 20.38 -5.69
N ASN A 38 13.97 21.63 -5.70
CA ASN A 38 14.74 22.81 -6.13
C ASN A 38 15.45 23.53 -4.98
N SER A 39 15.34 23.04 -3.74
CA SER A 39 16.00 23.66 -2.59
C SER A 39 17.47 23.30 -2.51
N GLU A 40 18.34 24.25 -2.17
CA GLU A 40 19.76 23.98 -1.94
C GLU A 40 19.97 22.90 -0.85
N GLY A 41 20.90 21.97 -1.11
CA GLY A 41 21.20 20.86 -0.20
C GLY A 41 20.10 19.80 -0.07
N SER A 42 19.12 19.75 -0.99
CA SER A 42 18.00 18.79 -0.93
C SER A 42 18.37 17.35 -1.31
N ALA A 43 19.47 17.12 -2.03
CA ALA A 43 19.82 15.81 -2.58
C ALA A 43 19.81 14.67 -1.55
N ASN A 44 20.47 14.86 -0.40
CA ASN A 44 20.50 13.85 0.67
C ASN A 44 19.11 13.62 1.30
N ARG A 45 18.29 14.67 1.41
CA ARG A 45 16.93 14.56 1.94
C ARG A 45 16.03 13.79 0.99
N ILE A 46 16.13 14.07 -0.31
CA ILE A 46 15.37 13.37 -1.36
C ILE A 46 15.73 11.89 -1.36
N GLU A 47 17.01 11.53 -1.25
CA GLU A 47 17.41 10.12 -1.21
C GLU A 47 16.85 9.40 0.03
N HIS A 48 16.87 10.04 1.21
CA HIS A 48 16.24 9.46 2.40
C HIS A 48 14.71 9.32 2.26
N LEU A 49 14.04 10.32 1.72
CA LEU A 49 12.59 10.29 1.48
C LEU A 49 12.21 9.24 0.43
N ARG A 50 13.04 9.02 -0.60
CA ARG A 50 12.85 7.97 -1.60
C ARG A 50 12.93 6.59 -0.96
N LYS A 51 13.94 6.35 -0.12
CA LYS A 51 14.06 5.10 0.65
C LYS A 51 12.87 4.91 1.59
N ALA A 52 12.47 5.95 2.32
CA ALA A 52 11.33 5.91 3.22
C ALA A 52 10.05 5.56 2.46
N HIS A 53 9.79 6.22 1.32
CA HIS A 53 8.65 5.92 0.45
C HIS A 53 8.62 4.45 0.04
N MET A 54 9.73 3.90 -0.46
CA MET A 54 9.80 2.49 -0.87
C MET A 54 9.50 1.52 0.28
N TRP A 55 10.06 1.76 1.47
CA TRP A 55 9.82 0.92 2.65
C TRP A 55 8.39 1.01 3.19
N ILE A 56 7.80 2.22 3.16
CA ILE A 56 6.42 2.44 3.58
C ILE A 56 5.46 1.76 2.61
N GLU A 57 5.67 1.92 1.30
CA GLU A 57 4.86 1.31 0.25
C GLU A 57 4.93 -0.22 0.29
N ILE A 58 6.12 -0.82 0.33
CA ILE A 58 6.23 -2.30 0.41
C ILE A 58 5.54 -2.84 1.66
N THR A 59 5.69 -2.17 2.82
CA THR A 59 5.01 -2.57 4.06
C THR A 59 3.49 -2.44 3.93
N GLY A 60 3.01 -1.34 3.34
CA GLY A 60 1.60 -1.09 3.07
C GLY A 60 0.99 -2.17 2.15
N VAL A 61 1.67 -2.51 1.06
CA VAL A 61 1.22 -3.53 0.10
C VAL A 61 1.16 -4.93 0.73
N MET A 62 2.14 -5.27 1.57
CA MET A 62 2.16 -6.55 2.27
C MET A 62 1.03 -6.63 3.31
N ILE A 63 0.82 -5.58 4.11
CA ILE A 63 -0.28 -5.51 5.09
C ILE A 63 -1.65 -5.58 4.40
N MET A 64 -1.85 -4.85 3.29
CA MET A 64 -3.05 -4.95 2.47
C MET A 64 -3.29 -6.40 2.03
N THR A 65 -2.26 -7.07 1.54
CA THR A 65 -2.37 -8.45 1.04
C THR A 65 -2.79 -9.39 2.16
N LEU A 66 -2.20 -9.27 3.35
CA LEU A 66 -2.65 -10.03 4.53
C LEU A 66 -4.11 -9.73 4.90
N GLY A 67 -4.52 -8.45 4.81
CA GLY A 67 -5.91 -8.03 5.00
C GLY A 67 -6.86 -8.71 4.03
N VAL A 68 -6.55 -8.70 2.73
CA VAL A 68 -7.36 -9.37 1.71
C VAL A 68 -7.42 -10.88 1.96
N LEU A 69 -6.27 -11.54 2.20
CA LEU A 69 -6.22 -12.97 2.47
C LEU A 69 -7.06 -13.37 3.70
N SER A 70 -7.05 -12.56 4.77
CA SER A 70 -7.86 -12.84 5.97
C SER A 70 -9.37 -12.83 5.69
N SER A 71 -9.83 -11.96 4.79
CA SER A 71 -11.23 -11.92 4.36
C SER A 71 -11.59 -13.10 3.45
N LEU A 72 -10.68 -13.52 2.57
CA LEU A 72 -10.87 -14.66 1.66
C LEU A 72 -11.04 -15.97 2.41
N VAL A 73 -10.26 -16.18 3.49
CA VAL A 73 -10.40 -17.36 4.37
C VAL A 73 -11.79 -17.43 5.01
N SER A 74 -12.46 -16.28 5.20
CA SER A 74 -13.75 -16.19 5.89
C SER A 74 -14.96 -16.25 4.96
N LEU A 75 -14.84 -15.69 3.75
CA LEU A 75 -15.95 -15.56 2.80
C LEU A 75 -15.92 -16.61 1.68
N GLY A 76 -14.77 -17.25 1.44
CA GLY A 76 -14.53 -18.02 0.23
C GLY A 76 -14.44 -17.13 -1.01
N ALA A 77 -13.86 -17.64 -2.11
CA ALA A 77 -13.59 -16.86 -3.32
C ALA A 77 -14.85 -16.43 -4.12
N GLY A 78 -16.06 -16.77 -3.65
CA GLY A 78 -17.31 -16.70 -4.43
C GLY A 78 -18.29 -15.58 -4.05
N SER A 79 -18.02 -14.75 -3.04
CA SER A 79 -18.96 -13.69 -2.64
C SER A 79 -18.97 -12.52 -3.64
N ALA A 80 -20.16 -12.13 -4.10
CA ALA A 80 -20.37 -11.25 -5.26
C ALA A 80 -20.80 -9.81 -4.88
N HIS A 81 -20.27 -9.27 -3.79
CA HIS A 81 -20.61 -7.91 -3.34
C HIS A 81 -19.74 -6.84 -3.99
N THR A 82 -20.32 -5.66 -4.22
CA THR A 82 -19.62 -4.50 -4.82
C THR A 82 -18.35 -4.12 -4.06
N HIS A 83 -18.37 -4.13 -2.73
CA HIS A 83 -17.21 -3.84 -1.89
C HIS A 83 -16.02 -4.75 -2.20
N GLN A 84 -16.27 -6.05 -2.37
CA GLN A 84 -15.23 -7.04 -2.64
C GLN A 84 -14.69 -6.94 -4.07
N ARG A 85 -15.57 -6.70 -5.06
CA ARG A 85 -15.14 -6.43 -6.43
C ARG A 85 -14.21 -5.21 -6.50
N LEU A 86 -14.60 -4.12 -5.83
CA LEU A 86 -13.75 -2.93 -5.71
C LEU A 86 -12.46 -3.24 -4.96
N GLY A 87 -12.53 -4.01 -3.86
CA GLY A 87 -11.38 -4.45 -3.09
C GLY A 87 -10.35 -5.21 -3.93
N TYR A 88 -10.78 -6.13 -4.80
CA TYR A 88 -9.88 -6.86 -5.71
C TYR A 88 -9.24 -5.96 -6.76
N VAL A 89 -10.03 -5.06 -7.37
CA VAL A 89 -9.51 -4.10 -8.34
C VAL A 89 -8.45 -3.23 -7.68
N LEU A 90 -8.74 -2.68 -6.49
CA LEU A 90 -7.79 -1.88 -5.73
C LEU A 90 -6.54 -2.68 -5.35
N TRP A 91 -6.71 -3.92 -4.89
CA TRP A 91 -5.59 -4.80 -4.55
C TRP A 91 -4.64 -5.01 -5.75
N ILE A 92 -5.19 -5.32 -6.92
CA ILE A 92 -4.41 -5.50 -8.17
C ILE A 92 -3.74 -4.18 -8.56
N LEU A 93 -4.48 -3.06 -8.57
CA LEU A 93 -3.93 -1.76 -8.95
C LEU A 93 -2.82 -1.29 -8.01
N THR A 94 -2.95 -1.52 -6.70
CA THR A 94 -1.90 -1.18 -5.72
C THR A 94 -0.63 -2.01 -5.96
N TRP A 95 -0.76 -3.30 -6.26
CA TRP A 95 0.39 -4.13 -6.66
C TRP A 95 1.03 -3.64 -7.96
N LEU A 96 0.23 -3.32 -8.98
CA LEU A 96 0.73 -2.78 -10.24
C LEU A 96 1.48 -1.46 -10.04
N GLN A 97 0.93 -0.56 -9.23
CA GLN A 97 1.57 0.71 -8.90
C GLN A 97 2.91 0.50 -8.19
N PHE A 98 2.96 -0.40 -7.20
CA PHE A 98 4.20 -0.74 -6.50
C PHE A 98 5.24 -1.34 -7.44
N LEU A 99 4.87 -2.34 -8.25
CA LEU A 99 5.80 -2.98 -9.20
C LEU A 99 6.30 -2.01 -10.27
N ALA A 100 5.43 -1.14 -10.79
CA ALA A 100 5.83 -0.09 -11.73
C ALA A 100 6.86 0.87 -11.09
N SER A 101 6.69 1.20 -9.81
CA SER A 101 7.68 2.03 -9.09
C SER A 101 9.05 1.37 -8.99
N LEU A 102 9.12 0.03 -8.83
CA LEU A 102 10.41 -0.69 -8.79
C LEU A 102 11.12 -0.70 -10.15
N VAL A 103 10.35 -0.79 -11.25
CA VAL A 103 10.90 -0.80 -12.61
C VAL A 103 11.36 0.60 -13.02
N VAL A 104 10.57 1.64 -12.70
CA VAL A 104 10.82 3.03 -13.12
C VAL A 104 11.81 3.76 -12.21
N SER A 105 12.04 3.28 -10.97
CA SER A 105 12.93 3.95 -10.01
C SER A 105 14.43 3.78 -10.26
N GLN A 106 14.85 3.19 -11.38
CA GLN A 106 16.26 3.23 -11.82
C GLN A 106 16.55 4.61 -12.42
N PRO A 107 17.49 5.40 -11.87
CA PRO A 107 17.92 6.62 -12.55
C PRO A 107 18.53 6.25 -13.93
N PRO A 108 18.34 7.07 -14.98
CA PRO A 108 19.11 6.90 -16.20
C PRO A 108 20.61 6.97 -15.85
N VAL A 109 21.36 6.01 -16.38
CA VAL A 109 22.83 5.90 -16.25
C VAL A 109 23.51 7.11 -16.87
#